data_AF-A0A6V7S3D5-F1
#
_entry.id   AF-A0A6V7S3D5-F1
#
_cell.length_a   1.000
_cell.length_b   1.000
_cell.length_c   1.000
_cell.angle_alpha   90.00
_cell.angle_beta   90.00
_cell.angle_gamma   90.00
#
_symmetry.space_group_name_H-M   'P 1'
#
loop_
_entity.id
_entity.type
_entity.pdbx_description
1 polymer ?
#
loop_
_entity_poly.entity_id
_entity_poly.type
_entity_poly.pdbx_seq_one_letter_code
_entity_poly.pdbx_strand_id
1 'polypeptide(L)'
;MGRKSTIKPSTGIAVGFNSGHIVTKRSVKKSIKKRAAPKNKDLINDVVREITGFSPYEKRLIELIKVGTSAATKRSLKYAKKKLGTHKRGKAKREEIQKIVMMQRRKAATDKH
;
A
#
# COMPACT_ATOMS: atom_id res chain seq x y z
N MET A 1 -23.64 1.78 14.02
CA MET A 1 -22.73 1.91 15.18
C MET A 1 -21.63 2.92 14.84
N GLY A 2 -21.62 4.08 15.50
CA GLY A 2 -20.63 5.13 15.26
C GLY A 2 -19.26 4.80 15.84
N ARG A 3 -18.27 5.66 15.54
CA ARG A 3 -16.91 5.55 16.08
C ARG A 3 -16.95 5.69 17.61
N LYS A 4 -16.30 4.76 18.34
CA LYS A 4 -16.19 4.79 19.81
C LYS A 4 -14.76 5.12 20.24
N SER A 5 -14.62 5.74 21.41
CA SER A 5 -13.32 5.94 22.01
C SER A 5 -12.82 4.64 22.67
N THR A 6 -11.51 4.42 22.61
CA THR A 6 -10.84 3.29 23.27
C THR A 6 -10.23 3.67 24.61
N ILE A 7 -10.10 4.97 24.88
CA ILE A 7 -9.45 5.50 26.09
C ILE A 7 -10.49 5.94 27.12
N LYS A 8 -11.59 6.57 26.69
CA LYS A 8 -12.60 7.11 27.59
C LYS A 8 -13.79 6.15 27.73
N PRO A 9 -14.48 6.11 28.89
CA PRO A 9 -15.72 5.37 29.03
C PRO A 9 -16.80 5.92 28.09
N SER A 10 -17.80 5.11 27.75
CA SER A 10 -18.95 5.54 26.93
C SER A 10 -19.79 6.60 27.67
N THR A 11 -20.51 7.44 26.91
CA THR A 11 -21.16 8.67 27.43
C THR A 11 -22.53 8.45 28.09
N GLY A 12 -23.10 7.25 28.03
CA GLY A 12 -24.46 6.99 28.53
C GLY A 12 -25.58 7.47 27.59
N ILE A 13 -25.24 8.05 26.44
CA ILE A 13 -26.18 8.54 25.44
C ILE A 13 -26.46 7.42 24.42
N ALA A 14 -27.69 7.30 23.93
CA ALA A 14 -28.08 6.25 22.98
C ALA A 14 -27.47 6.43 21.57
N VAL A 15 -27.24 7.68 21.16
CA VAL A 15 -26.76 8.06 19.82
C VAL A 15 -25.53 8.97 19.89
N GLY A 16 -24.82 9.14 18.78
CA GLY A 16 -23.67 10.04 18.68
C GLY A 16 -22.30 9.38 18.93
N PHE A 17 -21.26 10.21 19.01
CA PHE A 17 -19.90 9.75 19.26
C PHE A 17 -19.78 9.13 20.65
N ASN A 18 -19.10 7.99 20.75
CA ASN A 18 -18.85 7.29 22.02
C ASN A 18 -20.12 6.88 22.79
N SER A 19 -21.25 6.76 22.07
CA SER A 19 -22.54 6.33 22.61
C SER A 19 -22.52 4.92 23.21
N GLY A 20 -23.50 4.66 24.06
CA GLY A 20 -23.72 3.40 24.76
C GLY A 20 -23.57 3.53 26.27
N HIS A 21 -23.87 2.43 26.96
CA HIS A 21 -23.81 2.34 28.41
C HIS A 21 -22.40 2.63 28.95
N ILE A 22 -22.34 3.34 30.07
CA ILE A 22 -21.10 3.73 30.74
C ILE A 22 -20.43 2.47 31.28
N VAL A 23 -19.38 1.99 30.59
CA VAL A 23 -18.63 0.79 30.96
C VAL A 23 -17.13 1.08 30.92
N THR A 24 -16.40 0.56 31.90
CA THR A 24 -14.92 0.53 31.92
C THR A 24 -14.42 -0.65 31.07
N LYS A 25 -13.93 -0.35 29.86
CA LYS A 25 -13.43 -1.39 28.95
C LYS A 25 -12.10 -1.95 29.46
N ARG A 26 -11.99 -3.28 29.58
CA ARG A 26 -10.73 -3.96 29.91
C ARG A 26 -9.77 -3.92 28.71
N SER A 27 -8.49 -3.65 28.95
CA SER A 27 -7.43 -3.72 27.93
C SER A 27 -7.07 -5.18 27.63
N VAL A 28 -7.72 -5.77 26.64
CA VAL A 28 -7.35 -7.12 26.18
C VAL A 28 -6.05 -7.05 25.38
N LYS A 29 -5.08 -7.92 25.69
CA LYS A 29 -3.87 -8.08 24.88
C LYS A 29 -4.31 -8.42 23.45
N LYS A 30 -4.04 -7.52 22.50
CA LYS A 30 -4.40 -7.71 21.09
C LYS A 30 -3.86 -9.07 20.65
N SER A 31 -4.71 -9.93 20.06
CA SER A 31 -4.23 -11.16 19.45
C SER A 31 -3.11 -10.80 18.47
N ILE A 32 -2.01 -11.54 18.52
CA ILE A 32 -0.78 -11.24 17.77
C ILE A 32 -1.17 -11.17 16.29
N LYS A 33 -1.30 -9.95 15.76
CA LYS A 33 -1.49 -9.74 14.32
C LYS A 33 -0.26 -10.29 13.60
N LYS A 34 -0.50 -10.82 12.39
CA LYS A 34 0.49 -11.29 11.39
C LYS A 34 1.92 -10.90 11.75
N ARG A 35 2.78 -11.91 11.97
CA ARG A 35 4.22 -11.76 12.25
C ARG A 35 4.79 -10.62 11.40
N ALA A 36 5.55 -9.74 12.04
CA ALA A 36 6.29 -8.71 11.34
C ALA A 36 7.12 -9.36 10.21
N ALA A 37 7.29 -8.65 9.10
CA ALA A 37 8.15 -9.13 8.03
C ALA A 37 9.55 -9.42 8.58
N PRO A 38 10.21 -10.52 8.16
CA PRO A 38 11.56 -10.83 8.61
C PRO A 38 12.53 -9.74 8.11
N LYS A 39 13.61 -9.50 8.86
CA LYS A 39 14.63 -8.49 8.53
C LYS A 39 15.21 -8.64 7.11
N ASN A 40 15.26 -9.88 6.61
CA ASN A 40 15.88 -10.22 5.33
C ASN A 40 14.89 -10.20 4.16
N LYS A 41 13.64 -9.78 4.37
CA LYS A 41 12.61 -9.82 3.32
C LYS A 41 12.98 -8.98 2.11
N ASP A 42 13.57 -7.82 2.32
CA ASP A 42 13.92 -6.91 1.23
C ASP A 42 15.08 -7.46 0.40
N LEU A 43 16.13 -8.00 1.06
CA LEU A 43 17.22 -8.72 0.39
C LEU A 43 16.70 -9.88 -0.50
N ILE A 44 15.76 -10.68 0.02
CA ILE A 44 15.16 -11.78 -0.75
C ILE A 44 14.37 -11.23 -1.95
N ASN A 45 13.60 -10.16 -1.77
CA ASN A 45 12.81 -9.58 -2.87
C ASN A 45 13.72 -9.00 -3.96
N ASP A 46 14.85 -8.39 -3.60
CA ASP A 46 15.80 -7.82 -4.55
C ASP A 46 16.43 -8.92 -5.42
N VAL A 47 16.89 -10.01 -4.80
CA VAL A 47 17.42 -11.19 -5.50
C VAL A 47 16.36 -11.79 -6.45
N VAL A 48 15.12 -11.96 -5.98
CA VAL A 48 14.04 -12.50 -6.82
C VAL A 48 13.74 -11.56 -8.00
N ARG A 49 13.79 -10.24 -7.80
CA ARG A 49 13.49 -9.25 -8.84
C ARG A 49 14.59 -9.20 -9.90
N GLU A 50 15.84 -9.39 -9.50
CA GLU A 50 16.98 -9.50 -10.40
C GLU A 50 16.86 -10.72 -11.31
N ILE A 51 16.49 -11.88 -10.76
CA ILE A 51 16.38 -13.14 -11.51
C ILE A 51 15.15 -13.15 -12.42
N THR A 52 13.97 -12.79 -11.89
CA THR A 52 12.69 -12.96 -12.61
C THR A 52 12.28 -11.75 -13.44
N GLY A 53 12.85 -10.57 -13.16
CA GLY A 53 12.52 -9.34 -13.84
C GLY A 53 11.07 -8.87 -13.61
N PHE A 54 10.41 -8.39 -14.66
CA PHE A 54 9.05 -7.87 -14.63
C PHE A 54 8.13 -8.66 -15.55
N SER A 55 6.90 -8.87 -15.09
CA SER A 55 5.83 -9.44 -15.92
C SER A 55 5.44 -8.48 -17.05
N PRO A 56 4.92 -8.97 -18.21
CA PRO A 56 4.54 -8.09 -19.32
C PRO A 56 3.57 -6.96 -18.96
N TYR A 57 2.64 -7.20 -18.04
CA TYR A 57 1.71 -6.15 -17.59
C TYR A 57 2.41 -5.08 -16.72
N GLU A 58 3.45 -5.47 -15.98
CA GLU A 58 4.25 -4.55 -15.18
C GLU A 58 5.17 -3.71 -16.08
N LYS A 59 5.74 -4.31 -17.14
CA LYS A 59 6.49 -3.57 -18.17
C LYS A 59 5.63 -2.47 -18.81
N ARG A 60 4.40 -2.80 -19.21
CA ARG A 60 3.44 -1.80 -19.72
C ARG A 60 3.08 -0.72 -18.69
N LEU A 61 3.01 -1.06 -17.40
CA LEU A 61 2.82 -0.06 -16.34
C LEU A 61 4.02 0.87 -16.21
N ILE A 62 5.24 0.33 -16.31
CA ILE A 62 6.48 1.11 -16.30
C ILE A 62 6.48 2.11 -17.46
N GLU A 63 6.15 1.67 -18.68
CA GLU A 63 6.06 2.52 -19.86
C GLU A 63 5.07 3.68 -19.66
N LEU A 64 3.85 3.37 -19.21
CA LEU A 64 2.83 4.39 -18.94
C LEU A 64 3.25 5.37 -17.85
N ILE A 65 4.01 4.92 -16.84
CA ILE A 65 4.52 5.78 -15.78
C ILE A 65 5.70 6.64 -16.28
N LYS A 66 6.56 6.09 -17.16
CA LYS A 66 7.69 6.83 -17.75
C LYS A 66 7.24 8.02 -18.59
N VAL A 67 6.08 7.92 -19.27
CA VAL A 67 5.46 9.03 -20.02
C VAL A 67 5.20 10.27 -19.14
N GLY A 68 4.90 10.08 -17.85
CA GLY A 68 4.88 11.18 -16.87
C GLY A 68 3.69 12.15 -16.93
N THR A 69 2.78 12.05 -17.90
CA THR A 69 1.62 12.95 -18.01
C THR A 69 0.45 12.56 -17.10
N SER A 70 -0.40 13.53 -16.71
CA SER A 70 -1.61 13.29 -15.91
C SER A 70 -2.59 12.30 -16.57
N ALA A 71 -2.69 12.33 -17.90
CA ALA A 71 -3.48 11.36 -18.65
C ALA A 71 -2.90 9.94 -18.57
N ALA A 72 -1.57 9.80 -18.65
CA ALA A 72 -0.89 8.51 -18.58
C ALA A 72 -0.95 7.89 -17.17
N THR A 73 -0.90 8.71 -16.12
CA THR A 73 -1.06 8.22 -14.73
C THR A 73 -2.48 7.72 -14.43
N LYS A 74 -3.53 8.36 -14.99
CA LYS A 74 -4.91 7.83 -14.92
C LYS A 74 -5.03 6.52 -15.71
N ARG A 75 -4.41 6.46 -16.89
CA ARG A 75 -4.40 5.26 -17.76
C ARG A 75 -3.69 4.08 -17.12
N SER A 76 -2.55 4.28 -16.46
CA SER A 76 -1.83 3.23 -15.73
C SER A 76 -2.64 2.70 -14.55
N LEU A 77 -3.34 3.56 -13.80
CA LEU A 77 -4.25 3.12 -12.74
C LEU A 77 -5.38 2.26 -13.30
N LYS A 78 -6.04 2.71 -14.38
CA LYS A 78 -7.11 1.94 -15.03
C LYS A 78 -6.62 0.59 -15.55
N TYR A 79 -5.41 0.56 -16.14
CA TYR A 79 -4.78 -0.68 -16.60
C TYR A 79 -4.47 -1.63 -15.43
N ALA A 80 -3.87 -1.12 -14.34
CA ALA A 80 -3.59 -1.90 -13.15
C ALA A 80 -4.87 -2.45 -12.49
N LYS A 81 -5.94 -1.63 -12.41
CA LYS A 81 -7.24 -2.07 -11.92
C LYS A 81 -7.85 -3.15 -12.82
N LYS A 82 -7.74 -3.03 -14.15
CA LYS A 82 -8.22 -4.05 -15.11
C LYS A 82 -7.49 -5.39 -14.92
N LYS A 83 -6.19 -5.37 -14.57
CA LYS A 83 -5.38 -6.59 -14.36
C LYS A 83 -5.52 -7.19 -12.95
N LEU A 84 -5.67 -6.36 -11.91
CA LEU A 84 -5.67 -6.81 -10.50
C LEU A 84 -7.07 -6.80 -9.84
N GLY A 85 -8.09 -6.33 -10.57
CA GLY A 85 -9.48 -6.24 -10.15
C GLY A 85 -9.81 -5.04 -9.26
N THR A 86 -9.18 -4.92 -8.09
CA THR A 86 -9.57 -3.93 -7.08
C THR A 86 -8.78 -2.61 -7.20
N HIS A 87 -9.44 -1.50 -6.87
CA HIS A 87 -8.80 -0.18 -6.90
C HIS A 87 -7.61 -0.08 -5.92
N LYS A 88 -7.75 -0.64 -4.71
CA LYS A 88 -6.69 -0.62 -3.69
C LYS A 88 -5.44 -1.36 -4.16
N ARG A 89 -5.59 -2.55 -4.76
CA ARG A 89 -4.47 -3.31 -5.33
C ARG A 89 -3.85 -2.60 -6.54
N GLY A 90 -4.68 -2.05 -7.43
CA GLY A 90 -4.21 -1.26 -8.57
C GLY A 90 -3.38 -0.05 -8.15
N LYS A 91 -3.84 0.70 -7.15
CA LYS A 91 -3.12 1.84 -6.58
C LYS A 91 -1.81 1.43 -5.94
N ALA A 92 -1.82 0.38 -5.11
CA ALA A 92 -0.62 -0.16 -4.48
C ALA A 92 0.43 -0.61 -5.51
N LYS A 93 0.00 -1.32 -6.57
CA LYS A 93 0.91 -1.78 -7.63
C LYS A 93 1.50 -0.61 -8.42
N ARG A 94 0.69 0.39 -8.75
CA ARG A 94 1.18 1.61 -9.40
C ARG A 94 2.23 2.33 -8.56
N GLU A 95 2.00 2.45 -7.24
CA GLU A 95 2.96 3.07 -6.31
C GLU A 95 4.27 2.27 -6.20
N GLU A 96 4.20 0.94 -6.18
CA GLU A 96 5.38 0.07 -6.24
C GLU A 96 6.19 0.32 -7.53
N ILE A 97 5.53 0.29 -8.69
CA ILE A 97 6.19 0.52 -9.97
C ILE A 97 6.78 1.93 -10.07
N GLN A 98 6.08 2.94 -9.54
CA GLN A 98 6.57 4.32 -9.52
C GLN A 98 7.86 4.45 -8.70
N LYS A 99 7.95 3.78 -7.54
CA LYS A 99 9.18 3.73 -6.73
C LYS A 99 10.33 3.08 -7.49
N ILE A 100 10.07 1.99 -8.21
CA ILE A 100 11.06 1.30 -9.03
C ILE A 100 11.59 2.20 -10.14
N VAL A 101 10.70 2.91 -10.86
CA VAL A 101 11.11 3.85 -11.92
C VAL A 101 11.97 4.98 -11.33
N MET A 102 11.65 5.48 -10.13
CA MET A 102 12.47 6.48 -9.45
C MET A 102 13.85 5.93 -9.07
N MET A 103 13.93 4.70 -8.55
CA MET A 103 15.21 4.05 -8.23
C MET A 103 16.06 3.82 -9.48
N GLN A 104 15.45 3.37 -10.58
CA GLN A 104 16.13 3.21 -11.88
C GLN A 104 16.69 4.53 -12.39
N ARG A 105 15.93 5.64 -12.26
CA ARG A 105 16.41 6.98 -12.65
C ARG A 105 17.60 7.43 -11.80
N ARG A 106 17.59 7.17 -10.49
CA ARG A 106 18.70 7.51 -9.58
C ARG A 106 19.96 6.72 -9.93
N LYS A 107 19.83 5.40 -10.12
CA LYS A 107 20.94 4.53 -10.52
C LYS A 107 21.53 4.95 -11.86
N ALA A 108 20.68 5.25 -12.85
CA ALA A 108 21.15 5.71 -14.16
C ALA A 108 21.85 7.10 -14.11
N ALA A 109 21.66 7.88 -13.05
CA ALA A 109 22.36 9.15 -12.84
C ALA A 109 23.72 8.93 -12.15
N THR A 110 23.83 7.97 -11.24
CA THR A 110 25.09 7.63 -10.57
C THR A 110 26.06 6.93 -11.51
N ASP A 111 25.58 6.04 -12.38
CA ASP A 111 26.42 5.25 -13.29
C ASP A 111 26.96 6.07 -14.49
N LYS A 112 26.55 7.34 -14.62
CA LYS A 112 26.99 8.26 -15.70
C LYS A 112 28.16 9.16 -15.30
N HIS A 113 28.59 9.09 -14.04
CA HIS A 113 29.82 9.71 -13.53
C HIS A 113 30.87 8.63 -13.32
#